data_AF-A0A517N379-F1
#
_entry.id   AF-A0A517N379-F1
#
_cell.length_a   1.000
_cell.length_b   1.000
_cell.length_c   1.000
_cell.angle_alpha   90.00
_cell.angle_beta   90.00
_cell.angle_gamma   90.00
#
_symmetry.space_group_name_H-M   'P 1'
#
loop_
_entity.id
_entity.type
_entity.pdbx_description
1 polymer ?
#
loop_
_entity_poly.entity_id
_entity_poly.type
_entity_poly.pdbx_seq_one_letter_code
_entity_poly.pdbx_strand_id
1 'polypeptide(L)'
;MLSYHVSESSCVSASVGGHVDHVHLLVGLSRTITIAQLVENVKTETSKWAKKAAGGHPEFSWQSGYGAFSVSESLLDLVDRYIRDQAKHHETLSFQDEYRRLCEKHGIEIDERYVWD
;
A
#
# COMPACT_ATOMS: atom_id res chain seq x y z
N MET A 1 12.82 -2.95 2.38
CA MET A 1 12.83 -1.47 2.30
C MET A 1 11.52 -0.91 2.84
N LEU A 2 10.35 -1.18 2.24
CA LEU A 2 9.05 -0.73 2.77
C LEU A 2 8.77 -1.22 4.20
N SER A 3 8.96 -2.51 4.49
CA SER A 3 8.79 -3.07 5.83
C SER A 3 9.68 -2.41 6.90
N TYR A 4 10.88 -1.94 6.51
CA TYR A 4 11.77 -1.21 7.40
C TYR A 4 11.16 0.12 7.84
N HIS A 5 10.63 0.92 6.90
CA HIS A 5 10.02 2.21 7.23
C HIS A 5 8.70 2.10 8.01
N VAL A 6 8.00 0.96 7.87
CA VAL A 6 6.87 0.62 8.76
C VAL A 6 7.37 0.40 10.19
N SER A 7 8.44 -0.38 10.37
CA SER A 7 9.04 -0.62 11.69
C SER A 7 9.61 0.64 12.33
N GLU A 8 10.26 1.51 11.56
CA GLU A 8 10.76 2.82 12.03
C GLU A 8 9.62 3.73 12.53
N SER A 9 8.41 3.55 12.00
CA SER A 9 7.21 4.25 12.47
C SER A 9 6.59 3.59 13.71
N SER A 10 7.30 2.67 14.38
CA SER A 10 6.82 1.88 15.53
C SER A 10 5.62 0.98 15.23
N CYS A 11 5.38 0.66 13.96
CA CYS A 11 4.33 -0.26 13.52
C CYS A 11 4.91 -1.64 13.23
N VAL A 12 4.07 -2.67 13.22
CA VAL A 12 4.46 -4.03 12.83
C VAL A 12 4.10 -4.25 11.37
N SER A 13 5.09 -4.55 10.54
CA SER A 13 4.84 -5.01 9.17
C SER A 13 4.60 -6.52 9.18
N ALA A 14 3.36 -6.94 8.91
CA ALA A 14 3.03 -8.35 8.79
C ALA A 14 3.28 -8.88 7.37
N SER A 15 2.97 -8.07 6.35
CA SER A 15 3.21 -8.41 4.95
C SER A 15 3.44 -7.18 4.09
N VAL A 16 4.26 -7.33 3.05
CA VAL A 16 4.49 -6.32 2.01
C VAL A 16 4.51 -7.04 0.67
N GLY A 17 3.73 -6.55 -0.28
CA GLY A 17 3.64 -7.08 -1.64
C GLY A 17 3.09 -6.01 -2.57
N GLY A 18 2.76 -6.40 -3.80
CA GLY A 18 2.23 -5.49 -4.81
C GLY A 18 2.68 -5.85 -6.21
N HIS A 19 2.52 -4.90 -7.11
CA HIS A 19 2.89 -5.03 -8.51
C HIS A 19 3.81 -3.88 -8.95
N VAL A 20 4.05 -3.74 -10.25
CA VAL A 20 5.00 -2.74 -10.79
C VAL A 20 4.55 -1.30 -10.55
N ASP A 21 3.25 -1.06 -10.34
CA ASP A 21 2.61 0.25 -10.30
C ASP A 21 2.01 0.61 -8.93
N HIS A 22 1.92 -0.33 -7.99
CA HIS A 22 1.38 -0.10 -6.64
C HIS A 22 1.90 -1.12 -5.62
N VAL A 23 1.69 -0.83 -4.34
CA VAL A 23 2.10 -1.69 -3.22
C VAL A 23 0.98 -1.86 -2.20
N HIS A 24 0.92 -3.04 -1.60
CA HIS A 24 0.03 -3.38 -0.49
C HIS A 24 0.85 -3.60 0.78
N LEU A 25 0.38 -3.04 1.89
CA LEU A 25 1.00 -3.18 3.21
C LEU A 25 -0.03 -3.74 4.20
N LEU A 26 0.28 -4.88 4.82
CA LEU A 26 -0.46 -5.41 5.97
C LEU A 26 0.27 -4.99 7.24
N VAL A 27 -0.37 -4.14 8.03
CA VAL A 27 0.29 -3.43 9.13
C VAL A 27 -0.50 -3.55 10.43
N GLY A 28 0.18 -3.96 11.50
CA GLY A 28 -0.24 -3.70 12.87
C GLY A 28 0.11 -2.26 13.24
N LEU A 29 -0.88 -1.36 13.21
CA LEU A 29 -0.69 0.07 13.46
C LEU A 29 -0.32 0.32 14.94
N SER A 30 0.66 1.19 15.19
CA SER A 30 0.98 1.65 16.54
C SER A 30 -0.18 2.44 17.16
N ARG A 31 -0.30 2.36 18.49
CA ARG A 31 -1.28 3.13 19.27
C ARG A 31 -0.96 4.63 19.34
N THR A 32 0.21 5.06 18.87
CA THR A 32 0.73 6.42 19.05
C THR A 32 0.78 7.25 17.76
N ILE A 33 0.46 6.66 16.60
CA ILE A 33 0.46 7.38 15.32
C ILE A 33 -0.83 7.15 14.55
N THR A 34 -1.14 8.06 13.63
CA THR A 34 -2.26 7.92 12.71
C THR A 34 -1.86 7.13 11.47
N ILE A 35 -2.85 6.60 10.74
CA ILE A 35 -2.63 5.98 9.42
C ILE A 35 -1.99 6.99 8.46
N ALA A 36 -2.46 8.25 8.47
CA ALA A 36 -1.90 9.31 7.63
C ALA A 36 -0.41 9.54 7.91
N GLN A 37 0.01 9.56 9.17
CA GLN A 37 1.42 9.73 9.54
C GLN A 37 2.27 8.56 9.06
N LEU A 38 1.78 7.32 9.20
CA LEU A 38 2.48 6.13 8.70
C LEU A 38 2.68 6.22 7.18
N VAL A 39 1.61 6.52 6.44
CA VAL A 39 1.67 6.60 4.97
C VAL A 39 2.59 7.72 4.51
N GLU A 40 2.52 8.90 5.13
CA GLU A 40 3.42 10.02 4.86
C GLU A 40 4.89 9.63 5.04
N ASN A 41 5.22 9.02 6.19
CA ASN A 41 6.58 8.59 6.49
C ASN A 41 7.10 7.57 5.48
N VAL A 42 6.30 6.52 5.21
CA VAL A 42 6.65 5.48 4.24
C VAL A 42 6.85 6.08 2.86
N LYS A 43 5.90 6.86 2.35
CA LYS A 43 6.00 7.48 1.02
C LYS A 43 7.20 8.41 0.91
N THR A 44 7.47 9.22 1.94
CA THR A 44 8.56 10.18 1.94
C THR A 44 9.91 9.49 1.86
N GLU A 45 10.18 8.53 2.75
CA GLU A 45 11.47 7.86 2.81
C GLU A 45 11.71 6.95 1.60
N THR A 46 10.67 6.24 1.15
CA THR A 46 10.76 5.41 -0.05
C THR A 46 10.94 6.25 -1.33
N SER A 47 10.33 7.43 -1.42
CA SER A 47 10.57 8.35 -2.55
C SER A 47 12.01 8.86 -2.58
N LYS A 48 12.56 9.25 -1.43
CA LYS A 48 13.97 9.66 -1.33
C LYS A 48 14.90 8.54 -1.78
N TRP A 49 14.63 7.30 -1.35
CA TRP A 49 15.41 6.14 -1.75
C TRP A 49 15.26 5.84 -3.25
N ALA A 50 14.03 5.76 -3.76
CA ALA A 50 13.76 5.39 -5.16
C ALA A 50 14.39 6.38 -6.15
N LYS A 51 14.53 7.65 -5.77
CA LYS A 51 15.20 8.67 -6.58
C LYS A 51 16.73 8.60 -6.53
N LYS A 52 17.31 8.15 -5.41
CA LYS A 52 18.76 8.24 -5.14
C LYS A 52 19.50 6.91 -5.24
N ALA A 53 18.79 5.79 -5.16
CA ALA A 53 19.39 4.47 -5.26
C ALA A 53 20.09 4.27 -6.61
N ALA A 54 21.09 3.38 -6.67
CA ALA A 54 21.71 3.01 -7.93
C ALA A 54 20.66 2.35 -8.84
N GLY A 55 20.46 2.92 -10.04
CA GLY A 55 19.37 2.51 -10.94
C GLY A 55 17.98 3.06 -10.55
N GLY A 56 17.92 4.01 -9.62
CA GLY A 56 16.70 4.72 -9.24
C GLY A 56 16.18 5.65 -10.33
N HIS A 57 14.98 6.19 -10.11
CA HIS A 57 14.29 7.05 -11.07
C HIS A 57 14.06 8.45 -10.47
N PRO A 58 14.73 9.52 -10.96
CA PRO A 58 14.61 10.87 -10.39
C PRO A 58 13.17 11.40 -10.34
N GLU A 59 12.37 11.04 -11.34
CA GLU A 59 10.96 11.45 -11.45
C GLU A 59 10.00 10.52 -10.71
N PHE A 60 10.50 9.55 -9.92
CA PHE A 60 9.62 8.68 -9.13
C PHE A 60 8.72 9.51 -8.22
N SER A 61 7.42 9.25 -8.24
CA SER A 61 6.47 9.81 -7.29
C SER A 61 5.44 8.75 -6.94
N TRP A 62 4.97 8.80 -5.69
CA TRP A 62 3.74 8.13 -5.34
C TRP A 62 2.55 8.96 -5.81
N GLN A 63 1.44 8.27 -6.08
CA GLN A 63 0.12 8.88 -6.14
C GLN A 63 -0.13 9.78 -4.92
N SER A 64 -0.94 10.82 -5.05
CA SER A 64 -1.27 11.71 -3.91
C SER A 64 -2.02 10.96 -2.80
N GLY A 65 -3.01 10.15 -3.17
CA GLY A 65 -3.90 9.41 -2.26
C GLY A 65 -3.36 8.07 -1.73
N TYR A 66 -4.15 7.42 -0.87
CA TYR A 66 -3.94 6.04 -0.41
C TYR A 66 -5.27 5.38 -0.02
N GLY A 67 -5.35 4.06 -0.17
CA GLY A 67 -6.43 3.24 0.39
C GLY A 67 -6.05 2.67 1.75
N ALA A 68 -6.99 2.63 2.70
CA ALA A 68 -6.79 2.01 4.00
C ALA A 68 -8.05 1.25 4.42
N PHE A 69 -7.91 -0.05 4.66
CA PHE A 69 -9.00 -0.95 4.99
C PHE A 69 -8.64 -1.76 6.24
N SER A 70 -9.53 -1.79 7.24
CA SER A 70 -9.32 -2.58 8.45
C SER A 70 -9.51 -4.07 8.16
N VAL A 71 -8.62 -4.89 8.72
CA VAL A 71 -8.64 -6.36 8.57
C VAL A 71 -8.88 -6.98 9.95
N SER A 72 -9.83 -7.92 10.03
CA SER A 72 -10.03 -8.73 11.22
C SER A 72 -8.89 -9.74 11.37
N GLU A 73 -8.44 -10.00 12.60
CA GLU A 73 -7.45 -11.02 12.92
C GLU A 73 -7.77 -12.38 12.30
N SER A 74 -9.05 -12.75 12.27
CA SER A 74 -9.53 -14.01 11.67
C SER A 74 -9.27 -14.13 10.16
N LEU A 75 -9.02 -13.01 9.48
CA LEU A 75 -8.74 -12.94 8.05
C LEU A 75 -7.27 -12.67 7.75
N LEU A 76 -6.40 -12.62 8.77
CA LEU A 76 -4.99 -12.23 8.61
C LEU A 76 -4.26 -13.10 7.58
N ASP A 77 -4.35 -14.42 7.70
CA ASP A 77 -3.70 -15.37 6.78
C ASP A 77 -4.28 -15.32 5.36
N LEU A 78 -5.55 -14.94 5.22
CA LEU A 78 -6.17 -14.77 3.91
C LEU A 78 -5.61 -13.52 3.22
N VAL A 79 -5.51 -12.41 3.96
CA VAL A 79 -4.99 -11.15 3.43
C VAL A 79 -3.49 -11.21 3.18
N ASP A 80 -2.71 -11.87 4.05
CA ASP A 80 -1.27 -12.07 3.82
C ASP A 80 -1.01 -12.84 2.53
N ARG A 81 -1.74 -13.94 2.29
CA ARG A 81 -1.63 -14.70 1.02
C ARG A 81 -2.02 -13.86 -0.18
N TYR A 82 -3.12 -13.10 -0.08
CA TYR A 82 -3.55 -12.19 -1.15
C TYR A 82 -2.44 -11.19 -1.52
N ILE A 83 -1.75 -10.60 -0.54
CA ILE A 83 -0.66 -9.64 -0.76
C ILE A 83 0.56 -10.31 -1.39
N ARG A 84 0.91 -11.52 -0.97
CA ARG A 84 2.06 -12.27 -1.52
C ARG A 84 1.82 -12.72 -2.96
N ASP A 85 0.59 -13.03 -3.31
CA ASP A 85 0.20 -13.53 -4.64
C ASP A 85 -0.14 -12.40 -5.64
N GLN A 86 0.09 -11.13 -5.27
CA GLN A 86 -0.23 -9.96 -6.09
C GLN A 86 0.34 -10.00 -7.51
N ALA A 87 1.58 -10.47 -7.68
CA ALA A 87 2.18 -10.59 -9.01
C ALA A 87 1.34 -11.49 -9.95
N LYS A 88 0.80 -12.60 -9.42
CA LYS A 88 -0.09 -13.51 -10.16
C LYS A 88 -1.49 -12.91 -10.34
N HIS A 89 -1.99 -12.20 -9.32
CA HIS A 89 -3.28 -11.51 -9.40
C HIS A 89 -3.33 -10.51 -10.57
N HIS A 90 -2.24 -9.77 -10.74
CA HIS A 90 -2.09 -8.75 -11.78
C HIS A 90 -1.73 -9.31 -13.17
N GLU A 91 -1.67 -10.62 -13.36
CA GLU A 91 -1.66 -11.22 -14.71
C GLU A 91 -2.99 -11.00 -15.45
N THR A 92 -4.09 -10.77 -14.72
CA THR A 92 -5.45 -10.67 -15.28
C THR A 92 -6.30 -9.52 -14.75
N LEU A 93 -5.85 -8.80 -13.71
CA LEU A 93 -6.57 -7.69 -13.11
C LEU A 93 -5.69 -6.45 -13.06
N SER A 94 -6.22 -5.28 -13.41
CA SER A 94 -5.48 -4.02 -13.25
C SER A 94 -5.55 -3.53 -11.80
N PHE A 95 -4.61 -2.67 -11.39
CA PHE A 95 -4.70 -1.97 -10.10
C PHE A 95 -6.01 -1.19 -9.96
N GLN A 96 -6.45 -0.51 -11.02
CA GLN A 96 -7.69 0.29 -10.99
C GLN A 96 -8.92 -0.59 -10.73
N ASP A 97 -9.01 -1.75 -11.38
CA ASP A 97 -10.11 -2.69 -11.16
C ASP A 97 -10.05 -3.35 -9.77
N GLU A 98 -8.84 -3.63 -9.27
CA GLU A 98 -8.64 -4.09 -7.90
C GLU A 98 -9.13 -3.05 -6.89
N TYR A 99 -8.71 -1.80 -7.04
CA TYR A 99 -9.08 -0.71 -6.15
C TYR A 99 -10.59 -0.45 -6.16
N ARG A 100 -11.22 -0.45 -7.34
CA ARG A 100 -12.69 -0.40 -7.48
C ARG A 100 -13.37 -1.49 -6.68
N ARG A 101 -12.92 -2.74 -6.82
CA ARG A 101 -13.50 -3.89 -6.10
C ARG A 101 -13.33 -3.78 -4.60
N LEU A 102 -12.18 -3.28 -4.13
CA LEU A 102 -11.96 -3.02 -2.71
C LEU A 102 -12.93 -1.95 -2.20
N CYS A 103 -13.04 -0.82 -2.89
CA CYS A 103 -13.99 0.24 -2.52
C CYS A 103 -15.45 -0.26 -2.52
N GLU A 104 -15.88 -0.98 -3.56
CA GLU A 104 -17.23 -1.55 -3.66
C GLU A 104 -17.52 -2.50 -2.48
N LYS A 105 -16.61 -3.43 -2.18
CA LYS A 105 -16.75 -4.37 -1.05
C LYS A 105 -16.90 -3.67 0.30
N HIS A 106 -16.31 -2.49 0.44
CA HIS A 106 -16.34 -1.68 1.65
C HIS A 106 -17.39 -0.57 1.61
N GLY A 107 -18.23 -0.49 0.57
CA GLY A 107 -19.29 0.51 0.44
C GLY A 107 -18.76 1.94 0.28
N ILE A 108 -17.56 2.10 -0.27
CA ILE A 108 -16.92 3.39 -0.52
C ILE A 108 -17.22 3.81 -1.95
N GLU A 109 -17.92 4.93 -2.11
CA GLU A 109 -18.11 5.58 -3.41
C GLU A 109 -16.82 6.31 -3.82
N ILE A 110 -16.38 6.10 -5.06
CA ILE A 110 -15.20 6.77 -5.61
C ILE A 110 -15.60 7.65 -6.79
N ASP A 111 -14.99 8.83 -6.87
CA ASP A 111 -15.11 9.69 -8.04
C ASP A 111 -13.94 9.40 -9.00
N GLU A 112 -14.24 8.69 -10.08
CA GLU A 112 -13.28 8.29 -11.12
C GLU A 112 -12.49 9.46 -11.73
N ARG A 113 -12.95 10.70 -11.55
CA ARG A 113 -12.26 11.90 -12.04
C ARG A 113 -11.07 12.32 -11.17
N TYR A 114 -11.04 11.89 -9.91
CA TYR A 114 -10.08 12.38 -8.91
C TYR A 114 -9.33 11.27 -8.17
N VAL A 115 -9.78 10.02 -8.27
CA VAL A 115 -9.25 8.90 -7.47
C VAL A 115 -7.92 8.35 -8.00
N TRP A 116 -7.47 8.79 -9.18
CA TRP A 116 -6.27 8.29 -9.86
C TRP A 116 -5.07 9.27 -9.82
N ASP A 117 -5.23 10.44 -9.17
CA ASP A 117 -4.20 11.47 -8.98
C ASP A 117 -3.32 11.24 -7.73
#